data_AF-A0A6B2THL1-F1
#
_entry.id   AF-A0A6B2THL1-F1
#
_cell.length_a   1.000
_cell.length_b   1.000
_cell.length_c   1.000
_cell.angle_alpha   90.00
_cell.angle_beta   90.00
_cell.angle_gamma   90.00
#
_symmetry.space_group_name_H-M   'P 1'
#
loop_
_entity.id
_entity.type
_entity.pdbx_description
1 polymer ?
#
loop_
_entity_poly.entity_id
_entity_poly.type
_entity_poly.pdbx_seq_one_letter_code
_entity_poly.pdbx_strand_id
1 'polypeptide(L)'
;MLGGAGVLLTAGPAHTAAAAAVAYKTECVPPPISNLPPVQGTTQVEITAPATARVGDEVDVVWKTTQAASKNPDVLDLGENTVQPTGTIKLGGGRTGDLKVTGERKNPPIKKNSPMVLSDMKGKLKLTAAGEVTLTPDAYNINVNKPISTDTKCTPKEQVGVGATIKVTAAGGGSGGASSGAPSSGGTTEGTSGGSTSGSTGGGGGQTDFPGKEVQTPYKCKTPIGDKEATSPVQINAKKDGGSYGLTVQFKKAVMDSPADIPADSVKPSMEVALGGADKGTVHVEGPTNKEPIKSGDPMTIPDLTGTYKPGADGTSTLSPGVLTVKALGTTTTCTPAKAEVSLELDTAAQPGGAAGGSSGTGGSTAGGTAGGSASGGGLAETGADDNGTLRALGLVAGTVILLGGAVFTFLPGRRRGRLR
;
A
#
# COMPACT_ATOMS: atom_id res chain seq x y z
N MET A 1 -54.74 38.82 23.28
CA MET A 1 -53.29 38.78 23.54
C MET A 1 -52.87 37.32 23.70
N LEU A 2 -52.62 36.61 22.60
CA LEU A 2 -52.03 35.26 22.63
C LEU A 2 -50.52 35.40 22.40
N GLY A 3 -49.72 35.16 23.43
CA GLY A 3 -48.26 35.17 23.35
C GLY A 3 -47.74 33.81 22.92
N GLY A 4 -47.26 33.71 21.68
CA GLY A 4 -46.57 32.52 21.17
C GLY A 4 -45.13 32.45 21.71
N ALA A 5 -44.80 31.37 22.40
CA ALA A 5 -43.42 31.04 22.76
C ALA A 5 -42.73 30.41 21.54
N GLY A 6 -41.85 31.18 20.89
CA GLY A 6 -40.95 30.68 19.86
C GLY A 6 -39.89 29.78 20.48
N VAL A 7 -39.88 28.51 20.05
CA VAL A 7 -38.78 27.58 20.34
C VAL A 7 -37.60 27.97 19.45
N LEU A 8 -36.62 28.63 20.05
CA LEU A 8 -35.29 28.85 19.46
C LEU A 8 -34.57 27.49 19.37
N LEU A 9 -34.38 26.98 18.15
CA LEU A 9 -33.44 25.90 17.86
C LEU A 9 -32.02 26.45 17.96
N THR A 10 -31.44 26.38 19.16
CA THR A 10 -30.00 26.60 19.35
C THR A 10 -29.25 25.36 18.86
N ALA A 11 -28.35 25.54 17.89
CA ALA A 11 -27.39 24.53 17.49
C ALA A 11 -26.44 24.26 18.66
N GLY A 12 -26.72 23.20 19.44
CA GLY A 12 -25.88 22.74 20.52
C GLY A 12 -24.58 22.07 20.03
N PRO A 13 -23.55 21.96 20.89
CA PRO A 13 -22.25 21.41 20.53
C PRO A 13 -22.38 19.96 20.07
N ALA A 14 -21.48 19.54 19.16
CA ALA A 14 -21.36 18.16 18.70
C ALA A 14 -21.37 17.22 19.91
N HIS A 15 -22.46 16.45 20.06
CA HIS A 15 -22.61 15.53 21.17
C HIS A 15 -21.56 14.43 21.00
N THR A 16 -20.52 14.45 21.82
CA THR A 16 -19.64 13.30 22.00
C THR A 16 -20.49 12.19 22.61
N ALA A 17 -20.53 11.02 21.97
CA ALA A 17 -21.11 9.85 22.61
C ALA A 17 -20.23 9.50 23.81
N ALA A 18 -20.85 9.21 24.96
CA ALA A 18 -20.12 8.78 26.14
C ALA A 18 -19.32 7.52 25.82
N ALA A 19 -18.01 7.54 26.13
CA ALA A 19 -17.15 6.38 25.99
C ALA A 19 -17.63 5.29 26.96
N ALA A 20 -18.06 4.15 26.43
CA ALA A 20 -18.37 2.99 27.26
C ALA A 20 -17.05 2.31 27.66
N ALA A 21 -16.84 2.09 28.96
CA ALA A 21 -15.71 1.30 29.42
C ALA A 21 -15.89 -0.15 28.96
N VAL A 22 -14.92 -0.68 28.21
CA VAL A 22 -14.87 -2.07 27.76
C VAL A 22 -13.79 -2.80 28.56
N ALA A 23 -14.20 -3.83 29.29
CA ALA A 23 -13.30 -4.73 30.00
C ALA A 23 -13.21 -6.07 29.27
N TYR A 24 -12.00 -6.60 29.08
CA TYR A 24 -11.80 -7.89 28.43
C TYR A 24 -10.52 -8.60 28.89
N LYS A 25 -10.57 -9.94 28.91
CA LYS A 25 -9.40 -10.81 29.16
C LYS A 25 -8.37 -10.61 28.08
N THR A 26 -7.13 -10.40 28.49
CA THR A 26 -5.99 -10.14 27.62
C THR A 26 -4.80 -10.98 28.08
N GLU A 27 -4.05 -11.50 27.12
CA GLU A 27 -2.72 -12.07 27.36
C GLU A 27 -1.67 -11.14 26.78
N CYS A 28 -0.70 -10.76 27.61
CA CYS A 28 0.47 -9.99 27.23
C CYS A 28 1.69 -10.91 27.21
N VAL A 29 2.36 -10.99 26.06
CA VAL A 29 3.59 -11.76 25.84
C VAL A 29 4.78 -10.81 25.98
N PRO A 30 5.60 -10.96 27.05
CA PRO A 30 6.82 -10.16 27.22
C PRO A 30 7.82 -10.38 26.08
N PRO A 31 8.78 -9.45 25.88
CA PRO A 31 9.82 -9.63 24.88
C PRO A 31 10.69 -10.86 25.22
N PRO A 32 11.12 -11.66 24.23
CA PRO A 32 11.89 -12.89 24.49
C PRO A 32 13.15 -12.70 25.34
N ILE A 33 13.80 -11.54 25.21
CA ILE A 33 15.00 -11.18 25.99
C ILE A 33 14.77 -11.15 27.51
N SER A 34 13.52 -10.96 27.95
CA SER A 34 13.17 -10.96 29.37
C SER A 34 13.09 -12.37 29.98
N ASN A 35 12.97 -13.42 29.15
CA ASN A 35 12.72 -14.80 29.59
C ASN A 35 11.54 -14.94 30.57
N LEU A 36 10.53 -14.07 30.45
CA LEU A 36 9.32 -14.09 31.26
C LEU A 36 8.18 -14.83 30.55
N PRO A 37 7.34 -15.58 31.29
CA PRO A 37 6.17 -16.23 30.69
C PRO A 37 5.10 -15.20 30.29
N PRO A 38 4.18 -15.56 29.37
CA PRO A 38 2.99 -14.76 29.11
C PRO A 38 2.18 -14.48 30.37
N VAL A 39 1.62 -13.27 30.46
CA VAL A 39 0.80 -12.82 31.58
C VAL A 39 -0.63 -12.63 31.11
N GLN A 40 -1.59 -13.18 31.86
CA GLN A 40 -3.02 -12.95 31.61
C GLN A 40 -3.61 -12.03 32.67
N GLY A 41 -4.45 -11.10 32.23
CA GLY A 41 -5.14 -10.15 33.08
C GLY A 41 -6.33 -9.50 32.38
N THR A 42 -6.96 -8.55 33.06
CA THR A 42 -8.08 -7.78 32.50
C THR A 42 -7.58 -6.43 32.01
N THR A 43 -7.82 -6.15 30.74
CA THR A 43 -7.65 -4.82 30.15
C THR A 43 -8.98 -4.08 30.25
N GLN A 44 -8.96 -2.82 30.70
CA GLN A 44 -10.12 -1.93 30.68
C GLN A 44 -9.77 -0.67 29.89
N VAL A 45 -10.62 -0.31 28.95
CA VAL A 45 -10.40 0.82 28.04
C VAL A 45 -11.67 1.62 27.79
N GLU A 46 -11.49 2.90 27.47
CA GLU A 46 -12.53 3.82 27.02
C GLU A 46 -12.21 4.20 25.56
N ILE A 47 -13.14 3.95 24.64
CA ILE A 47 -13.04 4.42 23.25
C ILE A 47 -13.93 5.65 23.08
N THR A 48 -13.33 6.77 22.67
CA THR A 48 -14.03 8.03 22.43
C THR A 48 -14.00 8.36 20.94
N ALA A 49 -15.17 8.67 20.38
CA ALA A 49 -15.38 9.10 18.99
C ALA A 49 -16.65 9.98 18.92
N PRO A 50 -16.85 10.78 17.86
CA PRO A 50 -18.09 11.53 17.70
C PRO A 50 -19.29 10.58 17.54
N ALA A 51 -20.44 10.93 18.14
CA ALA A 51 -21.65 10.11 18.02
C ALA A 51 -22.20 10.05 16.58
N THR A 52 -22.01 11.15 15.85
CA THR A 52 -22.50 11.34 14.49
C THR A 52 -21.42 11.97 13.62
N ALA A 53 -21.40 11.62 12.35
CA ALA A 53 -20.50 12.20 11.35
C ALA A 53 -21.10 12.06 9.94
N ARG A 54 -20.42 12.60 8.93
CA ARG A 54 -20.83 12.53 7.53
C ARG A 54 -19.84 11.71 6.70
N VAL A 55 -20.33 11.15 5.61
CA VAL A 55 -19.44 10.62 4.57
C VAL A 55 -18.52 11.73 4.08
N GLY A 56 -17.22 11.47 4.10
CA GLY A 56 -16.15 12.41 3.78
C GLY A 56 -15.39 12.90 5.01
N ASP A 57 -15.99 12.85 6.20
CA ASP A 57 -15.36 13.34 7.42
C ASP A 57 -14.16 12.48 7.82
N GLU A 58 -13.13 13.13 8.35
CA GLU A 58 -12.04 12.50 9.10
C GLU A 58 -12.27 12.79 10.59
N VAL A 59 -12.51 11.74 11.37
CA VAL A 59 -12.82 11.86 12.79
C VAL A 59 -11.68 11.33 13.66
N ASP A 60 -11.43 11.99 14.78
CA ASP A 60 -10.49 11.52 15.78
C ASP A 60 -11.13 10.43 16.65
N VAL A 61 -10.40 9.33 16.81
CA VAL A 61 -10.74 8.23 17.70
C VAL A 61 -9.66 8.16 18.77
N VAL A 62 -10.08 8.18 20.04
CA VAL A 62 -9.19 8.11 21.19
C VAL A 62 -9.42 6.79 21.92
N TRP A 63 -8.34 6.08 22.20
CA TRP A 63 -8.31 4.94 23.10
C TRP A 63 -7.60 5.36 24.37
N LYS A 64 -8.28 5.24 25.51
CA LYS A 64 -7.72 5.45 26.83
C LYS A 64 -7.72 4.15 27.61
N THR A 65 -6.56 3.77 28.14
CA THR A 65 -6.45 2.56 28.98
C THR A 65 -6.62 2.95 30.44
N THR A 66 -7.70 2.50 31.07
CA THR A 66 -7.96 2.75 32.50
C THR A 66 -7.37 1.65 33.38
N GLN A 67 -7.19 0.45 32.82
CA GLN A 67 -6.47 -0.66 33.46
C GLN A 67 -5.74 -1.49 32.42
N ALA A 68 -4.43 -1.68 32.58
CA ALA A 68 -3.65 -2.60 31.77
C ALA A 68 -3.73 -4.04 32.33
N ALA A 69 -3.74 -5.05 31.46
CA ALA A 69 -3.72 -6.46 31.88
C ALA A 69 -2.41 -6.88 32.56
N SER A 70 -1.31 -6.17 32.31
CA SER A 70 0.00 -6.45 32.89
C SER A 70 0.49 -5.32 33.79
N LYS A 71 1.20 -5.66 34.86
CA LYS A 71 2.02 -4.74 35.66
C LYS A 71 3.46 -4.71 35.13
N ASN A 72 4.25 -3.70 35.53
CA ASN A 72 5.68 -3.70 35.25
C ASN A 72 6.35 -4.88 35.98
N PRO A 73 7.09 -5.76 35.28
CA PRO A 73 7.72 -6.92 35.92
C PRO A 73 8.83 -6.53 36.91
N ASP A 74 9.24 -7.49 37.74
CA ASP A 74 10.25 -7.29 38.80
C ASP A 74 11.70 -7.36 38.28
N VAL A 75 11.98 -6.65 37.19
CA VAL A 75 13.30 -6.70 36.52
C VAL A 75 13.94 -5.32 36.48
N LEU A 76 13.19 -4.28 36.10
CA LEU A 76 13.71 -2.93 35.94
C LEU A 76 12.63 -1.87 36.25
N ASP A 77 13.06 -0.74 36.83
CA ASP A 77 12.24 0.47 36.89
C ASP A 77 12.22 1.13 35.50
N LEU A 78 11.03 1.40 34.96
CA LEU A 78 10.92 2.10 33.70
C LEU A 78 11.04 3.60 33.94
N GLY A 79 11.91 4.24 33.17
CA GLY A 79 12.08 5.69 33.22
C GLY A 79 10.85 6.44 32.71
N GLU A 80 10.81 7.73 33.01
CA GLU A 80 9.84 8.65 32.40
C GLU A 80 10.00 8.66 30.87
N ASN A 81 8.88 8.78 30.14
CA ASN A 81 8.87 8.90 28.68
C ASN A 81 9.64 7.78 27.97
N THR A 82 9.49 6.54 28.46
CA THR A 82 10.08 5.34 27.85
C THR A 82 9.06 4.39 27.24
N VAL A 83 7.80 4.52 27.65
CA VAL A 83 6.69 3.64 27.26
C VAL A 83 5.87 4.29 26.15
N GLN A 84 5.72 3.60 25.02
CA GLN A 84 4.86 4.01 23.92
C GLN A 84 3.81 2.91 23.64
N PRO A 85 2.53 3.16 23.90
CA PRO A 85 1.47 2.23 23.54
C PRO A 85 1.05 2.41 22.08
N THR A 86 0.71 1.30 21.42
CA THR A 86 0.04 1.27 20.11
C THR A 86 -1.08 0.26 20.15
N GLY A 87 -2.16 0.48 19.40
CA GLY A 87 -3.37 -0.33 19.48
C GLY A 87 -4.04 -0.52 18.12
N THR A 88 -4.93 -1.51 18.08
CA THR A 88 -5.81 -1.76 16.93
C THR A 88 -7.26 -1.68 17.39
N ILE A 89 -8.06 -0.90 16.68
CA ILE A 89 -9.52 -0.86 16.82
C ILE A 89 -10.12 -1.55 15.60
N LYS A 90 -10.90 -2.60 15.82
CA LYS A 90 -11.69 -3.28 14.78
C LYS A 90 -12.92 -2.44 14.44
N LEU A 91 -13.05 -2.11 13.16
CA LEU A 91 -14.22 -1.47 12.59
C LEU A 91 -15.25 -2.54 12.22
N GLY A 92 -16.50 -2.34 12.62
CA GLY A 92 -17.65 -3.16 12.22
C GLY A 92 -18.85 -2.33 11.78
N GLY A 93 -19.93 -3.00 11.40
CA GLY A 93 -21.15 -2.37 10.88
C GLY A 93 -21.08 -2.10 9.38
N GLY A 94 -21.34 -0.87 8.96
CA GLY A 94 -21.31 -0.41 7.56
C GLY A 94 -19.93 -0.41 6.90
N ARG A 95 -18.88 -0.76 7.65
CA ARG A 95 -17.52 -0.98 7.17
C ARG A 95 -16.81 -2.01 8.06
N THR A 96 -15.94 -2.81 7.46
CA THR A 96 -14.97 -3.66 8.17
C THR A 96 -13.54 -3.15 7.96
N GLY A 97 -12.69 -3.29 8.96
CA GLY A 97 -11.27 -2.94 8.84
C GLY A 97 -10.59 -2.72 10.19
N ASP A 98 -9.32 -2.30 10.13
CA ASP A 98 -8.50 -2.04 11.31
C ASP A 98 -8.11 -0.56 11.33
N LEU A 99 -8.42 0.13 12.43
CA LEU A 99 -7.90 1.46 12.74
C LEU A 99 -6.73 1.32 13.69
N LYS A 100 -5.55 1.81 13.28
CA LYS A 100 -4.38 1.88 14.16
C LYS A 100 -4.45 3.15 15.00
N VAL A 101 -4.19 3.00 16.29
CA VAL A 101 -4.06 4.10 17.25
C VAL A 101 -2.67 4.09 17.86
N THR A 102 -2.11 5.26 18.10
CA THR A 102 -0.76 5.41 18.66
C THR A 102 -0.79 6.42 19.80
N GLY A 103 -0.16 6.06 20.92
CA GLY A 103 0.07 6.98 22.03
C GLY A 103 1.42 7.68 21.89
N GLU A 104 1.51 8.85 22.51
CA GLU A 104 2.80 9.51 22.70
C GLU A 104 3.67 8.69 23.65
N ARG A 105 4.99 8.73 23.49
CA ARG A 105 5.92 8.14 24.46
C ARG A 105 5.98 9.00 25.72
N LYS A 106 4.92 8.93 26.52
CA LYS A 106 4.69 9.79 27.68
C LYS A 106 4.13 8.95 28.83
N ASN A 107 4.94 8.80 29.86
CA ASN A 107 4.59 8.06 31.08
C ASN A 107 5.40 8.63 32.24
N PRO A 108 4.85 8.66 33.47
CA PRO A 108 5.67 8.89 34.66
C PRO A 108 6.66 7.73 34.85
N PRO A 109 7.70 7.87 35.69
CA PRO A 109 8.50 6.73 36.12
C PRO A 109 7.62 5.59 36.65
N ILE A 110 7.83 4.36 36.17
CA ILE A 110 7.04 3.18 36.55
C ILE A 110 7.96 2.24 37.33
N LYS A 111 7.65 2.04 38.61
CA LYS A 111 8.44 1.17 39.49
C LYS A 111 8.23 -0.30 39.15
N LYS A 112 9.20 -1.14 39.50
CA LYS A 112 9.00 -2.60 39.48
C LYS A 112 7.73 -2.96 40.25
N ASN A 113 7.01 -3.97 39.76
CA ASN A 113 5.77 -4.45 40.36
C ASN A 113 4.61 -3.44 40.44
N SER A 114 4.73 -2.23 39.86
CA SER A 114 3.63 -1.25 39.85
C SER A 114 2.73 -1.42 38.61
N PRO A 115 1.49 -0.89 38.64
CA PRO A 115 0.63 -0.85 37.46
C PRO A 115 1.33 -0.19 36.27
N MET A 116 1.08 -0.72 35.07
CA MET A 116 1.51 -0.06 33.84
C MET A 116 0.67 1.19 33.60
N VAL A 117 1.35 2.29 33.26
CA VAL A 117 0.72 3.56 32.89
C VAL A 117 0.93 3.77 31.40
N LEU A 118 -0.15 3.82 30.64
CA LEU A 118 -0.16 3.98 29.18
C LEU A 118 -0.78 5.33 28.83
N SER A 119 -0.16 6.07 27.93
CA SER A 119 -0.74 7.30 27.37
C SER A 119 -1.98 6.99 26.52
N ASP A 120 -2.85 7.98 26.38
CA ASP A 120 -3.97 7.90 25.45
C ASP A 120 -3.45 7.73 24.02
N MET A 121 -4.04 6.77 23.30
CA MET A 121 -3.71 6.51 21.91
C MET A 121 -4.73 7.19 21.01
N LYS A 122 -4.27 7.79 19.91
CA LYS A 122 -5.12 8.49 18.94
C LYS A 122 -4.98 7.87 17.56
N GLY A 123 -6.07 7.87 16.81
CA GLY A 123 -6.11 7.48 15.40
C GLY A 123 -7.14 8.30 14.64
N LYS A 124 -6.88 8.50 13.35
CA LYS A 124 -7.76 9.25 12.45
C LYS A 124 -8.54 8.29 11.58
N LEU A 125 -9.86 8.41 11.59
CA LEU A 125 -10.76 7.55 10.85
C LEU A 125 -11.49 8.36 9.77
N LYS A 126 -11.18 8.07 8.50
CA LYS A 126 -11.93 8.61 7.36
C LYS A 126 -13.18 7.80 7.08
N LEU A 127 -14.33 8.46 7.10
CA LEU A 127 -15.64 7.85 6.88
C LEU A 127 -16.02 7.95 5.40
N THR A 128 -16.17 6.81 4.72
CA THR A 128 -16.37 6.79 3.25
C THR A 128 -17.73 6.26 2.82
N ALA A 129 -18.54 5.77 3.75
CA ALA A 129 -19.86 5.22 3.48
C ALA A 129 -20.81 5.57 4.62
N ALA A 130 -22.08 5.79 4.29
CA ALA A 130 -23.13 6.02 5.27
C ALA A 130 -23.47 4.70 5.98
N GLY A 131 -23.96 4.80 7.22
CA GLY A 131 -24.27 3.65 8.07
C GLY A 131 -23.65 3.76 9.46
N GLU A 132 -23.86 2.75 10.29
CA GLU A 132 -23.26 2.70 11.62
C GLU A 132 -21.86 2.08 11.55
N VAL A 133 -20.88 2.74 12.16
CA VAL A 133 -19.51 2.20 12.31
C VAL A 133 -19.29 1.90 13.78
N THR A 134 -19.06 0.63 14.11
CA THR A 134 -18.71 0.20 15.46
C THR A 134 -17.20 0.16 15.62
N LEU A 135 -16.71 0.57 16.79
CA LEU A 135 -15.31 0.64 17.17
C LEU A 135 -15.06 -0.33 18.33
N THR A 136 -14.40 -1.45 18.03
CA THR A 136 -14.13 -2.51 19.01
C THR A 136 -12.63 -2.56 19.33
N PRO A 137 -12.21 -2.38 20.59
CA PRO A 137 -10.81 -2.57 20.97
C PRO A 137 -10.29 -3.97 20.61
N ASP A 138 -9.03 -4.08 20.22
CA ASP A 138 -8.39 -5.36 19.89
C ASP A 138 -6.92 -5.37 20.36
N ALA A 139 -6.03 -6.14 19.72
CA ALA A 139 -4.64 -6.25 20.10
C ALA A 139 -3.92 -4.89 20.19
N TYR A 140 -3.11 -4.77 21.24
CA TYR A 140 -2.28 -3.61 21.51
C TYR A 140 -0.84 -4.04 21.85
N ASN A 141 0.09 -3.11 21.74
CA ASN A 141 1.51 -3.33 22.01
C ASN A 141 2.05 -2.22 22.91
N ILE A 142 2.89 -2.62 23.86
CA ILE A 142 3.61 -1.72 24.75
C ILE A 142 5.07 -1.78 24.35
N ASN A 143 5.58 -0.69 23.77
CA ASN A 143 6.99 -0.55 23.48
C ASN A 143 7.71 0.17 24.63
N VAL A 144 8.79 -0.41 25.13
CA VAL A 144 9.71 0.22 26.08
C VAL A 144 11.05 0.43 25.39
N ASN A 145 11.51 1.68 25.27
CA ASN A 145 12.68 2.01 24.42
C ASN A 145 14.03 2.00 25.13
N LYS A 146 14.06 1.82 26.45
CA LYS A 146 15.30 1.84 27.26
C LYS A 146 15.29 0.66 28.24
N PRO A 147 16.46 0.01 28.46
CA PRO A 147 17.76 0.27 27.84
C PRO A 147 17.86 -0.19 26.37
N ILE A 148 16.96 -1.09 25.94
CA ILE A 148 16.85 -1.60 24.57
C ILE A 148 15.38 -1.53 24.18
N SER A 149 15.09 -1.21 22.92
CA SER A 149 13.71 -1.23 22.41
C SER A 149 13.14 -2.64 22.45
N THR A 150 12.07 -2.82 23.22
CA THR A 150 11.41 -4.10 23.41
C THR A 150 9.90 -3.95 23.42
N ASP A 151 9.21 -4.96 22.92
CA ASP A 151 7.77 -4.97 22.73
C ASP A 151 7.11 -6.04 23.59
N THR A 152 6.07 -5.64 24.31
CA THR A 152 5.13 -6.55 24.99
C THR A 152 3.82 -6.55 24.21
N LYS A 153 3.52 -7.67 23.55
CA LYS A 153 2.35 -7.82 22.68
C LYS A 153 1.17 -8.31 23.51
N CYS A 154 0.08 -7.57 23.50
CA CYS A 154 -1.12 -7.89 24.25
C CYS A 154 -2.29 -8.20 23.30
N THR A 155 -2.88 -9.38 23.44
CA THR A 155 -3.97 -9.87 22.58
C THR A 155 -5.19 -10.26 23.41
N PRO A 156 -6.42 -9.88 23.00
CA PRO A 156 -7.64 -10.37 23.64
C PRO A 156 -7.72 -11.90 23.64
N LYS A 157 -8.29 -12.46 24.71
CA LYS A 157 -8.54 -13.91 24.88
C LYS A 157 -10.02 -14.26 24.91
N GLU A 158 -10.85 -13.30 24.58
CA GLU A 158 -12.30 -13.45 24.45
C GLU A 158 -12.84 -12.44 23.43
N GLN A 159 -14.12 -12.58 23.08
CA GLN A 159 -14.77 -11.62 22.22
C GLN A 159 -14.92 -10.28 22.94
N VAL A 160 -14.34 -9.23 22.36
CA VAL A 160 -14.34 -7.88 22.94
C VAL A 160 -15.64 -7.16 22.56
N GLY A 161 -16.21 -6.43 23.51
CA GLY A 161 -17.40 -5.60 23.30
C GLY A 161 -17.11 -4.32 22.50
N VAL A 162 -18.13 -3.78 21.83
CA VAL A 162 -18.04 -2.49 21.13
C VAL A 162 -17.81 -1.37 22.14
N GLY A 163 -16.76 -0.56 21.92
CA GLY A 163 -16.42 0.58 22.79
C GLY A 163 -17.06 1.89 22.38
N ALA A 164 -17.32 2.09 21.09
CA ALA A 164 -18.06 3.26 20.58
C ALA A 164 -18.74 2.94 19.25
N THR A 165 -19.79 3.70 18.93
CA THR A 165 -20.50 3.62 17.64
C THR A 165 -20.65 5.02 17.06
N ILE A 166 -20.33 5.17 15.77
CA ILE A 166 -20.48 6.40 15.00
C ILE A 166 -21.62 6.20 14.02
N LYS A 167 -22.62 7.09 14.03
CA LYS A 167 -23.67 7.14 13.01
C LYS A 167 -23.22 8.03 11.85
N VAL A 168 -22.94 7.43 10.71
CA VAL A 168 -22.46 8.14 9.51
C VAL A 168 -23.64 8.43 8.59
N THR A 169 -23.90 9.72 8.38
CA THR A 169 -24.94 10.21 7.47
C THR A 169 -24.36 10.44 6.07
N ALA A 170 -25.18 10.34 5.03
CA ALA A 170 -24.75 10.62 3.67
C ALA A 170 -24.20 12.05 3.53
N ALA A 171 -23.23 12.24 2.63
CA ALA A 171 -22.76 13.56 2.25
C ALA A 171 -23.96 14.36 1.70
N GLY A 172 -24.27 15.51 2.31
CA GLY A 172 -25.48 16.25 1.99
C GLY A 172 -25.45 16.82 0.58
N GLY A 173 -26.28 16.28 -0.32
CA GLY A 173 -26.91 17.06 -1.39
C GLY A 173 -28.14 17.75 -0.81
N GLY A 174 -28.03 19.04 -0.51
CA GLY A 174 -29.15 19.80 0.03
C GLY A 174 -30.22 20.05 -1.04
N SER A 175 -31.39 19.43 -0.87
CA SER A 175 -32.65 19.99 -1.39
C SER A 175 -33.78 19.67 -0.40
N GLY A 176 -34.57 20.69 -0.07
CA GLY A 176 -35.97 20.52 0.31
C GLY A 176 -36.31 20.52 1.80
N GLY A 177 -36.25 21.67 2.44
CA GLY A 177 -37.12 21.99 3.57
C GLY A 177 -38.25 22.91 3.10
N ALA A 178 -39.41 22.36 2.75
CA ALA A 178 -40.64 23.13 2.60
C ALA A 178 -41.83 22.26 3.03
N SER A 179 -42.36 22.53 4.22
CA SER A 179 -43.68 22.09 4.62
C SER A 179 -44.65 23.27 4.57
N SER A 180 -45.73 23.09 3.82
CA SER A 180 -47.12 23.55 4.04
C SER A 180 -47.76 24.18 2.81
N GLY A 181 -48.93 23.64 2.44
CA GLY A 181 -49.88 24.26 1.52
C GLY A 181 -50.29 23.40 0.32
N ALA A 182 -51.30 22.55 0.50
CA ALA A 182 -52.20 22.13 -0.59
C ALA A 182 -53.00 23.38 -1.10
N PRO A 183 -53.57 23.46 -2.33
CA PRO A 183 -54.37 22.38 -2.94
C PRO A 183 -54.26 22.18 -4.47
N SER A 184 -54.75 21.01 -4.89
CA SER A 184 -55.59 20.69 -6.06
C SER A 184 -55.31 21.28 -7.46
N SER A 185 -55.33 20.34 -8.41
CA SER A 185 -55.92 20.40 -9.76
C SER A 185 -54.98 20.48 -10.96
N GLY A 186 -55.10 19.45 -11.79
CA GLY A 186 -55.20 19.55 -13.25
C GLY A 186 -53.91 19.80 -14.03
N GLY A 187 -53.47 18.81 -14.81
CA GLY A 187 -52.45 19.05 -15.85
C GLY A 187 -51.87 17.77 -16.43
N THR A 188 -52.57 17.21 -17.40
CA THR A 188 -52.18 16.09 -18.25
C THR A 188 -51.03 16.42 -19.23
N THR A 189 -50.16 15.42 -19.44
CA THR A 189 -49.52 15.02 -20.72
C THR A 189 -48.11 15.53 -21.07
N GLU A 190 -47.23 14.51 -21.18
CA GLU A 190 -46.05 14.27 -22.02
C GLU A 190 -45.00 15.36 -22.31
N GLY A 191 -43.77 14.98 -21.94
CA GLY A 191 -42.72 14.80 -22.93
C GLY A 191 -41.57 15.80 -22.87
N THR A 192 -40.36 15.26 -22.70
CA THR A 192 -39.05 15.77 -23.18
C THR A 192 -37.98 15.96 -22.08
N SER A 193 -37.13 14.92 -22.00
CA SER A 193 -35.65 14.91 -21.84
C SER A 193 -34.93 15.44 -20.59
N GLY A 194 -33.93 14.63 -20.17
CA GLY A 194 -32.68 15.05 -19.52
C GLY A 194 -32.71 14.98 -17.98
N GLY A 195 -31.80 14.30 -17.29
CA GLY A 195 -30.61 13.59 -17.72
C GLY A 195 -30.08 12.68 -16.61
N SER A 196 -29.59 11.52 -17.01
CA SER A 196 -28.71 10.69 -16.18
C SER A 196 -27.39 11.41 -15.98
N THR A 197 -26.96 11.61 -14.74
CA THR A 197 -25.57 11.96 -14.44
C THR A 197 -24.72 10.69 -14.44
N SER A 198 -24.43 10.22 -15.65
CA SER A 198 -23.15 9.61 -15.98
C SER A 198 -22.20 10.73 -16.43
N GLY A 199 -20.99 10.78 -15.87
CA GLY A 199 -19.88 11.64 -16.30
C GLY A 199 -18.80 11.62 -15.22
N SER A 200 -17.56 11.22 -15.49
CA SER A 200 -16.79 11.67 -16.65
C SER A 200 -16.37 10.54 -17.60
N THR A 201 -16.85 10.63 -18.84
CA THR A 201 -16.18 10.13 -20.04
C THR A 201 -15.52 11.33 -20.73
N GLY A 202 -14.31 11.20 -21.26
CA GLY A 202 -13.77 12.21 -22.16
C GLY A 202 -12.32 12.02 -22.57
N GLY A 203 -12.08 11.17 -23.57
CA GLY A 203 -10.86 11.24 -24.36
C GLY A 203 -10.82 12.57 -25.15
N GLY A 204 -9.67 13.24 -25.13
CA GLY A 204 -9.34 14.32 -26.07
C GLY A 204 -8.90 15.66 -25.44
N GLY A 205 -7.60 15.81 -25.23
CA GLY A 205 -6.88 17.09 -25.43
C GLY A 205 -6.98 18.16 -24.34
N GLY A 206 -6.34 17.97 -23.18
CA GLY A 206 -6.03 19.11 -22.31
C GLY A 206 -5.44 18.74 -20.94
N GLN A 207 -5.90 17.64 -20.34
CA GLN A 207 -5.36 17.20 -19.06
C GLN A 207 -3.98 16.56 -19.25
N THR A 208 -2.96 17.19 -18.66
CA THR A 208 -1.57 16.71 -18.69
C THR A 208 -1.16 16.04 -17.39
N ASP A 209 -1.82 16.32 -16.27
CA ASP A 209 -1.43 15.81 -14.96
C ASP A 209 -2.49 14.85 -14.42
N PHE A 210 -2.05 13.68 -13.99
CA PHE A 210 -2.87 12.55 -13.58
C PHE A 210 -2.41 12.06 -12.20
N PRO A 211 -2.96 12.63 -11.12
CA PRO A 211 -2.64 12.19 -9.78
C PRO A 211 -3.25 10.81 -9.51
N GLY A 212 -2.44 9.87 -9.02
CA GLY A 212 -2.95 8.58 -8.58
C GLY A 212 -3.55 8.64 -7.18
N LYS A 213 -4.18 7.53 -6.80
CA LYS A 213 -4.66 7.26 -5.45
C LYS A 213 -3.52 6.66 -4.62
N GLU A 214 -3.42 7.10 -3.38
CA GLU A 214 -2.57 6.43 -2.40
C GLU A 214 -3.14 5.05 -2.10
N VAL A 215 -2.29 4.03 -2.17
CA VAL A 215 -2.63 2.64 -1.87
C VAL A 215 -1.70 2.07 -0.82
N GLN A 216 -2.26 1.25 0.08
CA GLN A 216 -1.53 0.67 1.19
C GLN A 216 -0.92 -0.66 0.74
N THR A 217 0.36 -0.63 0.39
CA THR A 217 1.05 -1.76 -0.23
C THR A 217 1.82 -2.57 0.80
N PRO A 218 1.34 -3.77 1.21
CA PRO A 218 2.11 -4.67 2.06
C PRO A 218 3.25 -5.29 1.24
N TYR A 219 4.49 -5.05 1.65
CA TYR A 219 5.69 -5.59 1.04
C TYR A 219 6.27 -6.72 1.88
N LYS A 220 6.71 -7.77 1.18
CA LYS A 220 7.58 -8.83 1.69
C LYS A 220 8.99 -8.56 1.22
N CYS A 221 9.84 -8.12 2.13
CA CYS A 221 11.21 -7.71 1.86
C CYS A 221 12.19 -8.84 2.18
N LYS A 222 12.94 -9.25 1.16
CA LYS A 222 14.10 -10.13 1.27
C LYS A 222 15.33 -9.29 1.51
N THR A 223 15.93 -9.42 2.68
CA THR A 223 17.16 -8.73 3.06
C THR A 223 18.25 -9.75 3.42
N PRO A 224 19.55 -9.41 3.28
CA PRO A 224 20.64 -10.31 3.69
C PRO A 224 20.63 -10.67 5.18
N ILE A 225 20.03 -9.83 6.02
CA ILE A 225 19.95 -10.03 7.48
C ILE A 225 18.63 -10.69 7.92
N GLY A 226 17.85 -11.20 6.97
CA GLY A 226 16.60 -11.91 7.20
C GLY A 226 15.37 -11.25 6.56
N ASP A 227 14.30 -12.01 6.46
CA ASP A 227 13.04 -11.54 5.88
C ASP A 227 12.37 -10.50 6.77
N LYS A 228 11.77 -9.50 6.14
CA LYS A 228 11.02 -8.41 6.78
C LYS A 228 9.72 -8.17 6.05
N GLU A 229 8.75 -7.59 6.75
CA GLU A 229 7.49 -7.14 6.16
C GLU A 229 7.20 -5.71 6.59
N ALA A 230 6.70 -4.91 5.65
CA ALA A 230 6.32 -3.53 5.90
C ALA A 230 5.17 -3.13 5.00
N THR A 231 4.27 -2.28 5.48
CA THR A 231 3.20 -1.70 4.64
C THR A 231 3.54 -0.25 4.33
N SER A 232 3.66 0.07 3.05
CA SER A 232 4.01 1.40 2.58
C SER A 232 2.83 2.07 1.87
N PRO A 233 2.47 3.32 2.23
CA PRO A 233 1.59 4.17 1.44
C PRO A 233 2.34 4.60 0.16
N VAL A 234 1.87 4.11 -0.98
CA VAL A 234 2.47 4.41 -2.29
C VAL A 234 1.45 5.10 -3.18
N GLN A 235 1.86 6.17 -3.85
CA GLN A 235 1.06 6.89 -4.83
C GLN A 235 1.84 7.00 -6.14
N ILE A 236 1.21 6.61 -7.26
CA ILE A 236 1.78 6.72 -8.61
C ILE A 236 1.08 7.86 -9.33
N ASN A 237 1.81 8.90 -9.68
CA ASN A 237 1.32 10.01 -10.48
C ASN A 237 1.88 9.89 -11.89
N ALA A 238 1.16 10.44 -12.87
CA ALA A 238 1.63 10.54 -14.24
C ALA A 238 1.47 11.96 -14.77
N LYS A 239 2.44 12.40 -15.57
CA LYS A 239 2.35 13.62 -16.36
C LYS A 239 2.52 13.28 -17.83
N LYS A 240 1.50 13.56 -18.63
CA LYS A 240 1.52 13.32 -20.07
C LYS A 240 2.47 14.30 -20.76
N ASP A 241 3.36 13.75 -21.57
CA ASP A 241 4.28 14.46 -22.45
C ASP A 241 4.25 13.80 -23.83
N GLY A 242 3.59 14.47 -24.78
CA GLY A 242 3.26 13.89 -26.08
C GLY A 242 2.42 12.60 -25.94
N GLY A 243 2.94 11.50 -26.50
CA GLY A 243 2.33 10.17 -26.41
C GLY A 243 2.76 9.34 -25.17
N SER A 244 3.67 9.87 -24.35
CA SER A 244 4.21 9.17 -23.17
C SER A 244 3.77 9.83 -21.87
N TYR A 245 4.06 9.18 -20.75
CA TYR A 245 3.73 9.65 -19.41
C TYR A 245 4.98 9.60 -18.54
N GLY A 246 5.43 10.75 -18.04
CA GLY A 246 6.40 10.81 -16.95
C GLY A 246 5.75 10.33 -15.67
N LEU A 247 6.25 9.24 -15.09
CA LEU A 247 5.77 8.70 -13.83
C LEU A 247 6.55 9.29 -12.65
N THR A 248 5.84 9.55 -11.57
CA THR A 248 6.41 9.83 -10.25
C THR A 248 5.77 8.90 -9.22
N VAL A 249 6.57 8.05 -8.60
CA VAL A 249 6.14 7.17 -7.50
C VAL A 249 6.61 7.77 -6.19
N GLN A 250 5.66 8.00 -5.29
CA GLN A 250 5.89 8.64 -4.00
C GLN A 250 5.62 7.66 -2.86
N PHE A 251 6.59 7.53 -1.96
CA PHE A 251 6.43 6.81 -0.70
C PHE A 251 6.16 7.83 0.41
N LYS A 252 4.95 7.83 0.96
CA LYS A 252 4.57 8.82 1.98
C LYS A 252 5.13 8.49 3.38
N LYS A 253 5.73 7.31 3.53
CA LYS A 253 6.36 6.85 4.77
C LYS A 253 7.62 6.06 4.47
N ALA A 254 8.59 6.11 5.39
CA ALA A 254 9.74 5.22 5.39
C ALA A 254 9.31 3.76 5.28
N VAL A 255 10.05 2.98 4.49
CA VAL A 255 9.72 1.58 4.25
C VAL A 255 10.25 0.71 5.38
N MET A 256 11.45 1.02 5.89
CA MET A 256 12.15 0.28 6.94
C MET A 256 13.08 1.24 7.72
N ASP A 257 13.50 0.83 8.92
CA ASP A 257 14.61 1.47 9.64
C ASP A 257 15.95 0.87 9.20
N SER A 258 17.01 1.69 9.20
CA SER A 258 18.34 1.25 8.80
C SER A 258 18.97 0.29 9.83
N PRO A 259 19.53 -0.86 9.44
CA PRO A 259 20.19 -1.78 10.37
C PRO A 259 21.62 -1.36 10.76
N ALA A 260 22.18 -0.36 10.07
CA ALA A 260 23.56 0.09 10.25
C ALA A 260 23.69 1.57 9.89
N ASP A 261 24.85 2.16 10.18
CA ASP A 261 25.21 3.49 9.69
C ASP A 261 25.48 3.42 8.18
N ILE A 262 24.70 4.18 7.41
CA ILE A 262 24.83 4.28 5.95
C ILE A 262 25.31 5.70 5.60
N PRO A 263 26.41 5.87 4.87
CA PRO A 263 26.86 7.18 4.42
C PRO A 263 25.86 7.84 3.46
N ALA A 264 26.05 9.14 3.20
CA ALA A 264 25.39 9.79 2.08
C ALA A 264 25.71 9.05 0.76
N ASP A 265 24.85 9.24 -0.23
CA ASP A 265 24.98 8.74 -1.60
C ASP A 265 25.13 7.21 -1.73
N SER A 266 24.65 6.47 -0.73
CA SER A 266 24.89 5.03 -0.61
C SER A 266 23.64 4.16 -0.75
N VAL A 267 22.44 4.73 -0.67
CA VAL A 267 21.15 4.04 -0.83
C VAL A 267 20.54 4.43 -2.16
N LYS A 268 20.41 3.48 -3.09
CA LYS A 268 19.83 3.68 -4.41
C LYS A 268 18.54 2.87 -4.57
N PRO A 269 17.36 3.52 -4.57
CA PRO A 269 16.08 2.85 -4.73
C PRO A 269 15.59 2.85 -6.19
N SER A 270 14.95 1.76 -6.58
CA SER A 270 14.25 1.62 -7.86
C SER A 270 13.01 0.74 -7.72
N MET A 271 12.02 0.90 -8.59
CA MET A 271 10.82 0.06 -8.60
C MET A 271 10.42 -0.35 -10.01
N GLU A 272 9.91 -1.56 -10.13
CA GLU A 272 9.19 -2.04 -11.32
C GLU A 272 7.69 -1.79 -11.12
N VAL A 273 7.14 -0.70 -11.64
CA VAL A 273 5.70 -0.42 -11.59
C VAL A 273 4.95 -1.44 -12.46
N ALA A 274 3.94 -2.11 -11.91
CA ALA A 274 3.20 -3.13 -12.64
C ALA A 274 2.08 -2.53 -13.50
N LEU A 275 2.02 -2.92 -14.78
CA LEU A 275 0.99 -2.54 -15.72
C LEU A 275 -0.12 -3.61 -15.81
N GLY A 276 -1.37 -3.16 -15.90
CA GLY A 276 -2.55 -3.99 -16.11
C GLY A 276 -3.63 -3.31 -16.94
N GLY A 277 -4.82 -3.92 -17.00
CA GLY A 277 -5.93 -3.44 -17.81
C GLY A 277 -5.69 -3.70 -19.30
N ALA A 278 -5.73 -2.64 -20.11
CA ALA A 278 -5.42 -2.69 -21.54
C ALA A 278 -3.96 -3.05 -21.82
N ASP A 279 -3.04 -2.69 -20.92
CA ASP A 279 -1.59 -2.93 -21.08
C ASP A 279 -1.05 -3.97 -20.09
N LYS A 280 0.19 -4.43 -20.29
CA LYS A 280 0.86 -5.47 -19.48
C LYS A 280 2.36 -5.23 -19.39
N GLY A 281 2.98 -5.75 -18.34
CA GLY A 281 4.42 -5.69 -18.13
C GLY A 281 4.80 -4.77 -16.97
N THR A 282 6.00 -4.20 -17.01
CA THR A 282 6.49 -3.30 -15.97
C THR A 282 7.11 -2.03 -16.54
N VAL A 283 7.08 -0.96 -15.73
CA VAL A 283 7.77 0.30 -16.01
C VAL A 283 8.79 0.53 -14.90
N HIS A 284 10.06 0.62 -15.29
CA HIS A 284 11.14 0.95 -14.35
C HIS A 284 11.05 2.42 -13.93
N VAL A 285 11.17 2.66 -12.61
CA VAL A 285 11.33 3.98 -12.02
C VAL A 285 12.51 3.96 -11.05
N GLU A 286 13.26 5.05 -10.98
CA GLU A 286 14.46 5.17 -10.15
C GLU A 286 14.46 6.50 -9.38
N GLY A 287 14.93 6.47 -8.14
CA GLY A 287 15.09 7.65 -7.29
C GLY A 287 16.55 8.03 -7.10
N PRO A 288 16.83 9.28 -6.70
CA PRO A 288 18.18 9.70 -6.33
C PRO A 288 18.67 8.95 -5.11
N THR A 289 19.99 9.02 -4.86
CA THR A 289 20.58 8.50 -3.63
C THR A 289 20.21 9.34 -2.41
N ASN A 290 20.37 8.77 -1.21
CA ASN A 290 20.18 9.51 0.04
C ASN A 290 21.19 10.67 0.15
N LYS A 291 20.71 11.90 0.36
CA LYS A 291 21.59 13.09 0.43
C LYS A 291 22.38 13.17 1.74
N GLU A 292 21.81 12.67 2.82
CA GLU A 292 22.40 12.72 4.16
C GLU A 292 22.74 11.30 4.64
N PRO A 293 23.77 11.15 5.49
CA PRO A 293 24.02 9.88 6.17
C PRO A 293 22.81 9.46 7.00
N ILE A 294 22.52 8.16 7.01
CA ILE A 294 21.42 7.54 7.76
C ILE A 294 22.04 6.75 8.92
N LYS A 295 21.66 7.02 10.17
CA LYS A 295 22.20 6.26 11.31
C LYS A 295 21.47 4.95 11.49
N SER A 296 22.14 4.01 12.16
CA SER A 296 21.51 2.76 12.58
C SER A 296 20.28 3.05 13.44
N GLY A 297 19.15 2.46 13.06
CA GLY A 297 17.84 2.67 13.69
C GLY A 297 17.06 3.85 13.12
N ASP A 298 17.65 4.69 12.26
CA ASP A 298 16.92 5.80 11.64
C ASP A 298 16.00 5.30 10.51
N PRO A 299 14.85 5.95 10.30
CA PRO A 299 13.96 5.62 9.20
C PRO A 299 14.62 5.84 7.83
N MET A 300 14.61 4.82 6.98
CA MET A 300 15.01 4.95 5.57
C MET A 300 13.82 5.42 4.73
N THR A 301 13.84 6.70 4.39
CA THR A 301 12.88 7.29 3.45
C THR A 301 13.27 6.96 2.02
N ILE A 302 12.27 6.69 1.18
CA ILE A 302 12.46 6.49 -0.25
C ILE A 302 12.10 7.83 -0.93
N PRO A 303 13.05 8.51 -1.58
CA PRO A 303 12.74 9.69 -2.37
C PRO A 303 11.82 9.33 -3.54
N ASP A 304 11.23 10.37 -4.16
CA ASP A 304 10.40 10.19 -5.34
C ASP A 304 11.16 9.40 -6.43
N LEU A 305 10.55 8.32 -6.90
CA LEU A 305 11.07 7.53 -8.00
C LEU A 305 10.46 8.04 -9.30
N THR A 306 11.26 8.16 -10.34
CA THR A 306 10.82 8.69 -11.63
C THR A 306 11.14 7.75 -12.76
N GLY A 307 10.28 7.73 -13.77
CA GLY A 307 10.49 6.96 -14.99
C GLY A 307 9.51 7.39 -16.06
N THR A 308 9.51 6.71 -17.21
CA THR A 308 8.64 7.06 -18.34
C THR A 308 7.86 5.85 -18.76
N TYR A 309 6.53 5.98 -18.77
CA TYR A 309 5.61 4.99 -19.30
C TYR A 309 5.20 5.39 -20.72
N LYS A 310 5.48 4.50 -21.67
CA LYS A 310 4.98 4.59 -23.05
C LYS A 310 3.92 3.51 -23.26
N PRO A 311 2.63 3.85 -23.46
CA PRO A 311 1.60 2.83 -23.61
C PRO A 311 1.75 2.00 -24.88
N GLY A 312 1.54 0.69 -24.75
CA GLY A 312 1.55 -0.27 -25.85
C GLY A 312 0.18 -0.62 -26.41
N ALA A 313 -0.89 -0.29 -25.70
CA ALA A 313 -2.26 -0.64 -26.06
C ALA A 313 -3.24 0.53 -25.90
N ASP A 314 -4.28 0.51 -26.74
CA ASP A 314 -5.43 1.40 -26.62
C ASP A 314 -6.37 0.91 -25.50
N GLY A 315 -6.94 1.84 -24.74
CA GLY A 315 -7.93 1.57 -23.70
C GLY A 315 -7.47 1.95 -22.30
N THR A 316 -8.14 1.44 -21.27
CA THR A 316 -7.82 1.81 -19.88
C THR A 316 -6.69 0.94 -19.32
N SER A 317 -5.51 1.54 -19.16
CA SER A 317 -4.33 0.93 -18.53
C SER A 317 -4.30 1.23 -17.03
N THR A 318 -3.90 0.26 -16.22
CA THR A 318 -3.76 0.41 -14.77
C THR A 318 -2.31 0.32 -14.34
N LEU A 319 -1.91 1.14 -13.37
CA LEU A 319 -0.57 1.17 -12.80
C LEU A 319 -0.66 0.88 -11.30
N SER A 320 0.07 -0.15 -10.87
CA SER A 320 0.11 -0.61 -9.48
C SER A 320 1.55 -0.60 -8.97
N PRO A 321 1.78 -0.33 -7.67
CA PRO A 321 3.09 -0.53 -7.07
C PRO A 321 3.57 -1.97 -7.29
N GLY A 322 4.78 -2.12 -7.82
CA GLY A 322 5.37 -3.44 -8.05
C GLY A 322 6.61 -3.64 -7.20
N VAL A 323 7.61 -4.37 -7.71
CA VAL A 323 8.77 -4.78 -6.91
C VAL A 323 9.67 -3.59 -6.63
N LEU A 324 9.84 -3.23 -5.35
CA LEU A 324 10.79 -2.23 -4.89
C LEU A 324 12.15 -2.89 -4.65
N THR A 325 13.22 -2.31 -5.20
CA THR A 325 14.60 -2.72 -4.99
C THR A 325 15.36 -1.58 -4.34
N VAL A 326 16.06 -1.88 -3.25
CA VAL A 326 16.92 -0.93 -2.54
C VAL A 326 18.33 -1.50 -2.52
N LYS A 327 19.27 -0.82 -3.18
CA LYS A 327 20.69 -1.17 -3.14
C LYS A 327 21.39 -0.27 -2.14
N ALA A 328 22.09 -0.86 -1.17
CA ALA A 328 22.86 -0.10 -0.19
C ALA A 328 24.12 -0.86 0.23
N LEU A 329 25.27 -0.18 0.26
CA LEU A 329 26.55 -0.73 0.71
C LEU A 329 26.91 -2.08 0.03
N GLY A 330 26.62 -2.21 -1.27
CA GLY A 330 26.86 -3.45 -2.03
C GLY A 330 25.86 -4.58 -1.78
N THR A 331 24.88 -4.39 -0.90
CA THR A 331 23.78 -5.32 -0.69
C THR A 331 22.53 -4.91 -1.48
N THR A 332 21.67 -5.89 -1.78
CA THR A 332 20.39 -5.67 -2.45
C THR A 332 19.26 -6.17 -1.56
N THR A 333 18.29 -5.31 -1.30
CA THR A 333 17.03 -5.65 -0.66
C THR A 333 15.92 -5.58 -1.68
N THR A 334 15.11 -6.63 -1.76
CA THR A 334 13.99 -6.70 -2.71
C THR A 334 12.69 -6.85 -1.93
N CYS A 335 11.77 -5.93 -2.13
CA CYS A 335 10.46 -5.86 -1.51
C CYS A 335 9.38 -6.14 -2.55
N THR A 336 8.75 -7.30 -2.43
CA THR A 336 7.68 -7.75 -3.35
C THR A 336 6.32 -7.45 -2.73
N PRO A 337 5.41 -6.76 -3.43
CA PRO A 337 4.08 -6.48 -2.91
C PRO A 337 3.27 -7.78 -2.78
N ALA A 338 2.59 -7.98 -1.65
CA ALA A 338 1.78 -9.16 -1.40
C ALA A 338 0.41 -9.11 -2.09
N LYS A 339 -0.03 -7.92 -2.52
CA LYS A 339 -1.22 -7.69 -3.34
C LYS A 339 -0.96 -6.52 -4.29
N ALA A 340 -1.54 -6.57 -5.48
CA ALA A 340 -1.51 -5.48 -6.45
C ALA A 340 -2.76 -4.63 -6.29
N GLU A 341 -2.62 -3.43 -5.72
CA GLU A 341 -3.67 -2.42 -5.68
C GLU A 341 -3.40 -1.35 -6.74
N VAL A 342 -4.42 -1.03 -7.52
CA VAL A 342 -4.31 -0.03 -8.58
C VAL A 342 -4.21 1.37 -7.97
N SER A 343 -3.09 2.03 -8.21
CA SER A 343 -2.88 3.42 -7.78
C SER A 343 -3.40 4.39 -8.84
N LEU A 344 -3.19 4.09 -10.13
CA LEU A 344 -3.56 5.00 -11.21
C LEU A 344 -4.21 4.25 -12.37
N GLU A 345 -5.22 4.86 -12.98
CA GLU A 345 -5.86 4.41 -14.21
C GLU A 345 -5.67 5.51 -15.27
N LEU A 346 -5.27 5.12 -16.47
CA LEU A 346 -5.05 6.02 -17.59
C LEU A 346 -5.76 5.48 -18.83
N ASP A 347 -6.51 6.34 -19.51
CA ASP A 347 -6.96 6.05 -20.87
C ASP A 347 -5.80 6.30 -21.83
N THR A 348 -5.26 5.21 -22.36
CA THR A 348 -4.06 5.19 -23.18
C THR A 348 -4.39 4.99 -24.66
N ALA A 349 -3.52 5.53 -25.49
CA ALA A 349 -3.47 5.24 -26.92
C ALA A 349 -2.13 4.57 -27.23
N ALA A 350 -2.17 3.47 -27.96
CA ALA A 350 -1.00 2.68 -28.30
C ALA A 350 0.06 3.55 -28.99
N GLN A 351 1.30 3.43 -28.56
CA GLN A 351 2.44 4.11 -29.17
C GLN A 351 3.35 3.11 -29.88
N PRO A 352 4.05 3.53 -30.95
CA PRO A 352 5.03 2.68 -31.63
C PRO A 352 6.11 2.20 -30.66
N GLY A 353 6.36 0.88 -30.61
CA GLY A 353 7.35 0.27 -29.72
C GLY A 353 6.77 -0.44 -28.48
N GLY A 354 5.45 -0.42 -28.29
CA GLY A 354 4.79 -1.17 -27.21
C GLY A 354 5.04 -0.59 -25.82
N ALA A 355 4.55 -1.31 -24.79
CA ALA A 355 4.70 -0.93 -23.40
C ALA A 355 6.17 -0.98 -22.99
N ALA A 356 6.77 0.19 -22.77
CA ALA A 356 8.16 0.28 -22.37
C ALA A 356 8.35 1.29 -21.23
N GLY A 357 9.14 0.88 -20.24
CA GLY A 357 9.70 1.75 -19.22
C GLY A 357 11.13 2.15 -19.59
N GLY A 358 11.39 3.45 -19.73
CA GLY A 358 12.74 3.93 -20.05
C GLY A 358 13.76 3.53 -18.97
N SER A 359 14.70 2.65 -19.30
CA SER A 359 15.92 2.48 -18.50
C SER A 359 16.85 3.65 -18.83
N SER A 360 17.05 4.57 -17.90
CA SER A 360 18.12 5.55 -17.97
C SER A 360 19.46 4.83 -17.76
N GLY A 361 19.99 4.27 -18.85
CA GLY A 361 21.37 3.78 -18.89
C GLY A 361 22.32 4.92 -18.53
N THR A 362 22.92 4.84 -17.34
CA THR A 362 24.00 5.75 -16.96
C THR A 362 25.22 5.36 -17.80
N GLY A 363 25.57 6.21 -18.77
CA GLY A 363 26.80 6.11 -19.53
C GLY A 363 27.98 6.11 -18.56
N GLY A 364 28.71 4.99 -18.52
CA GLY A 364 29.94 4.86 -17.77
C GLY A 364 31.03 5.71 -18.41
N SER A 365 31.26 6.91 -17.85
CA SER A 365 32.47 7.68 -18.10
C SER A 365 33.62 7.06 -17.31
N THR A 366 34.42 6.22 -17.97
CA THR A 366 35.74 5.83 -17.49
C THR A 366 36.74 6.93 -17.86
N ALA A 367 37.19 7.69 -16.87
CA ALA A 367 38.36 8.57 -16.99
C ALA A 367 39.59 7.83 -16.44
N GLY A 368 40.65 7.83 -17.24
CA GLY A 368 41.76 6.89 -17.16
C GLY A 368 42.81 7.14 -16.07
N GLY A 369 43.59 6.07 -15.86
CA GLY A 369 44.87 6.05 -15.14
C GLY A 369 45.77 5.01 -15.79
N THR A 370 46.86 5.48 -16.38
CA THR A 370 47.86 4.83 -17.22
C THR A 370 48.77 3.85 -16.47
N ALA A 371 49.03 2.65 -17.02
CA ALA A 371 50.36 2.00 -17.03
C ALA A 371 50.38 0.68 -17.83
N GLY A 372 51.04 0.72 -19.00
CA GLY A 372 52.01 -0.29 -19.50
C GLY A 372 51.59 -1.73 -19.78
N GLY A 373 51.74 -2.16 -21.05
CA GLY A 373 52.08 -3.57 -21.34
C GLY A 373 51.52 -4.17 -22.63
N SER A 374 52.23 -3.95 -23.73
CA SER A 374 52.43 -4.80 -24.93
C SER A 374 51.47 -5.96 -25.31
N ALA A 375 51.16 -5.93 -26.61
CA ALA A 375 51.15 -7.04 -27.58
C ALA A 375 49.82 -7.70 -28.01
N SER A 376 49.57 -7.53 -29.32
CA SER A 376 49.15 -8.56 -30.30
C SER A 376 47.68 -9.00 -30.38
N GLY A 377 47.11 -8.85 -31.58
CA GLY A 377 46.07 -9.74 -32.11
C GLY A 377 44.84 -9.03 -32.68
N GLY A 378 44.81 -8.86 -34.01
CA GLY A 378 43.65 -8.34 -34.74
C GLY A 378 42.52 -9.36 -34.93
N GLY A 379 41.37 -8.86 -35.40
CA GLY A 379 40.24 -9.66 -35.86
C GLY A 379 39.02 -8.80 -36.21
N LEU A 380 38.91 -8.42 -37.50
CA LEU A 380 37.75 -7.79 -38.13
C LEU A 380 36.81 -8.84 -38.73
N ALA A 381 35.50 -8.53 -38.72
CA ALA A 381 34.41 -8.79 -39.70
C ALA A 381 33.09 -8.88 -38.91
N GLU A 382 32.03 -8.06 -39.06
CA GLU A 382 31.50 -7.22 -40.14
C GLU A 382 31.40 -7.93 -41.50
N THR A 383 30.32 -8.71 -41.72
CA THR A 383 29.78 -8.95 -43.06
C THR A 383 28.28 -9.30 -43.05
N GLY A 384 27.50 -8.52 -43.78
CA GLY A 384 26.22 -8.88 -44.39
C GLY A 384 25.37 -7.63 -44.69
N ALA A 385 24.93 -7.32 -45.90
CA ALA A 385 25.17 -7.84 -47.24
C ALA A 385 24.70 -6.74 -48.23
N ASP A 386 25.49 -6.43 -49.25
CA ASP A 386 25.04 -5.67 -50.43
C ASP A 386 25.04 -6.62 -51.63
N ASP A 387 23.85 -6.90 -52.17
CA ASP A 387 23.65 -7.72 -53.36
C ASP A 387 23.83 -6.87 -54.62
N ASN A 388 24.86 -7.16 -55.42
CA ASN A 388 24.90 -6.82 -56.85
C ASN A 388 25.75 -7.83 -57.64
N GLY A 389 25.07 -8.62 -58.46
CA GLY A 389 25.45 -8.81 -59.88
C GLY A 389 26.64 -9.71 -60.25
N THR A 390 26.26 -10.87 -60.80
CA THR A 390 26.78 -11.44 -62.08
C THR A 390 28.08 -12.27 -62.12
N LEU A 391 27.90 -13.50 -62.64
CA LEU A 391 28.81 -14.38 -63.43
C LEU A 391 29.60 -15.52 -62.73
N ARG A 392 29.14 -16.76 -63.08
CA ARG A 392 29.87 -17.98 -63.51
C ARG A 392 31.03 -18.52 -62.64
N ALA A 393 31.35 -19.81 -62.52
CA ALA A 393 30.82 -21.15 -62.81
C ALA A 393 31.97 -22.14 -62.40
N LEU A 394 31.69 -23.46 -62.34
CA LEU A 394 32.59 -24.62 -62.04
C LEU A 394 32.78 -24.94 -60.53
N GLY A 395 32.58 -26.16 -59.99
CA GLY A 395 32.19 -27.47 -60.55
C GLY A 395 32.23 -28.58 -59.47
N LEU A 396 31.69 -29.77 -59.82
CA LEU A 396 31.79 -31.14 -59.20
C LEU A 396 31.18 -31.36 -57.79
N VAL A 397 30.15 -32.20 -57.52
CA VAL A 397 29.76 -33.62 -57.79
C VAL A 397 30.21 -34.64 -56.70
N ALA A 398 29.21 -35.36 -56.16
CA ALA A 398 29.20 -36.68 -55.48
C ALA A 398 29.70 -36.79 -54.01
N GLY A 399 29.11 -37.56 -53.09
CA GLY A 399 28.08 -38.62 -53.15
C GLY A 399 27.35 -38.82 -51.79
N THR A 400 26.10 -39.32 -51.76
CA THR A 400 25.68 -40.74 -51.48
C THR A 400 26.14 -41.26 -50.09
N VAL A 401 25.38 -41.90 -49.18
CA VAL A 401 24.13 -42.68 -49.27
C VAL A 401 23.82 -43.26 -47.86
N ILE A 402 22.52 -43.42 -47.56
CA ILE A 402 21.85 -44.46 -46.72
C ILE A 402 22.15 -44.59 -45.21
N LEU A 403 21.08 -44.46 -44.42
CA LEU A 403 20.71 -45.40 -43.34
C LEU A 403 19.20 -45.70 -43.40
N LEU A 404 18.85 -46.86 -43.97
CA LEU A 404 17.56 -47.57 -43.92
C LEU A 404 17.49 -48.35 -42.59
N GLY A 405 16.40 -48.28 -41.81
CA GLY A 405 15.25 -49.20 -41.85
C GLY A 405 15.25 -50.08 -40.57
N GLY A 406 14.18 -50.57 -39.97
CA GLY A 406 12.72 -50.59 -40.18
C GLY A 406 12.12 -51.70 -39.28
N ALA A 407 10.88 -51.54 -38.78
CA ALA A 407 9.95 -52.59 -38.33
C ALA A 407 8.63 -51.91 -37.86
N VAL A 408 7.57 -51.81 -38.68
CA VAL A 408 6.51 -52.79 -38.99
C VAL A 408 5.47 -52.99 -37.87
N PHE A 409 4.33 -52.32 -38.06
CA PHE A 409 2.94 -52.82 -38.01
C PHE A 409 2.54 -53.97 -37.08
N THR A 410 1.58 -53.70 -36.16
CA THR A 410 0.37 -54.51 -35.87
C THR A 410 -0.68 -53.62 -35.17
N PHE A 411 -1.75 -53.18 -35.84
CA PHE A 411 -3.12 -53.78 -35.88
C PHE A 411 -3.85 -53.89 -34.51
N LEU A 412 -4.88 -53.06 -34.26
CA LEU A 412 -6.33 -53.40 -34.28
C LEU A 412 -7.19 -52.48 -33.37
N PRO A 413 -8.28 -51.85 -33.89
CA PRO A 413 -9.30 -51.16 -33.09
C PRO A 413 -10.57 -52.03 -32.96
N GLY A 414 -11.04 -52.26 -31.73
CA GLY A 414 -12.26 -53.05 -31.46
C GLY A 414 -13.41 -52.18 -30.96
N ARG A 415 -14.36 -51.87 -31.84
CA ARG A 415 -15.64 -51.20 -31.54
C ARG A 415 -16.74 -52.24 -31.29
N ARG A 416 -17.61 -51.91 -30.31
CA ARG A 416 -19.09 -52.07 -30.28
C ARG A 416 -19.77 -53.37 -29.78
N ARG A 417 -20.73 -53.09 -28.87
CA ARG A 417 -22.13 -53.59 -28.75
C ARG A 417 -22.38 -54.93 -28.04
N GLY A 418 -22.84 -54.84 -26.78
CA GLY A 418 -24.28 -54.79 -26.47
C GLY A 418 -24.99 -56.11 -26.13
N ARG A 419 -25.52 -56.20 -24.90
CA ARG A 419 -26.89 -56.65 -24.49
C ARG A 419 -26.88 -56.85 -22.96
N LEU A 420 -27.71 -56.16 -22.18
CA LEU A 420 -29.10 -56.51 -21.86
C LEU A 420 -29.25 -57.93 -21.31
N ARG A 421 -29.23 -58.05 -19.97
CA ARG A 421 -30.38 -58.52 -19.18
C ARG A 421 -30.25 -58.01 -17.75
#